data_AF-A0A9N8ZDE3-F1
#
_entry.id   AF-A0A9N8ZDE3-F1
#
_cell.length_a   1.000
_cell.length_b   1.000
_cell.length_c   1.000
_cell.angle_alpha   90.00
_cell.angle_beta   90.00
_cell.angle_gamma   90.00
#
_symmetry.space_group_name_H-M   'P 1'
#
loop_
_entity.id
_entity.type
_entity.pdbx_description
1 polymer ?
#
loop_
_entity_poly.entity_id
_entity_poly.type
_entity_poly.pdbx_seq_one_letter_code
_entity_poly.pdbx_strand_id
1 'polypeptide(L)' 'MSLNTFKITSSRASYTATLLKNGNITYIGGRSTSDYINMNEIQIFDTNSLIWYNIIAVGGDSIGNPPIVTLSSTSGSEWS' A
#
# COMPACT_ATOMS: atom_id res chain seq x y z
N MET A 1 -15.47 -14.75 9.44
CA MET A 1 -14.00 -14.66 9.63
C MET A 1 -13.45 -14.03 8.35
N SER A 2 -13.06 -12.74 8.39
CA SER A 2 -12.59 -12.04 7.19
C SER A 2 -11.21 -12.56 6.81
N LEU A 3 -11.06 -13.07 5.59
CA LEU A 3 -9.76 -13.43 5.04
C LEU A 3 -8.95 -12.14 4.86
N ASN A 4 -7.98 -11.90 5.74
CA ASN A 4 -6.92 -10.92 5.50
C ASN A 4 -6.07 -11.48 4.36
N THR A 5 -6.43 -11.15 3.12
CA THR A 5 -5.65 -11.49 1.95
C THR A 5 -4.27 -10.84 2.10
N PHE A 6 -3.27 -11.64 2.45
CA PHE A 6 -1.87 -11.23 2.35
C PHE A 6 -1.58 -10.95 0.88
N LYS A 7 -1.66 -9.67 0.49
CA LYS A 7 -1.36 -9.26 -0.88
C LYS A 7 0.14 -9.45 -1.08
N ILE A 8 0.53 -10.45 -1.87
CA ILE A 8 1.93 -10.66 -2.26
C ILE A 8 2.42 -9.37 -2.90
N THR A 9 3.44 -8.77 -2.31
CA THR A 9 4.07 -7.56 -2.83
C THR A 9 4.80 -7.91 -4.12
N SER A 10 4.49 -7.23 -5.23
CA SER A 10 5.25 -7.38 -6.47
C SER A 10 6.72 -7.04 -6.23
N SER A 11 7.60 -7.89 -6.76
CA SER A 11 9.06 -7.69 -6.74
C SER A 11 9.39 -6.30 -7.29
N ARG A 12 10.16 -5.52 -6.53
CA ARG A 12 10.59 -4.17 -6.92
C ARG A 12 12.05 -3.94 -6.60
N ALA A 13 12.72 -3.12 -7.41
CA ALA A 13 14.09 -2.65 -7.22
C ALA A 13 14.16 -1.11 -7.31
N SER A 14 15.26 -0.53 -6.86
CA SER A 14 15.50 0.93 -6.92
C SER A 14 14.44 1.77 -6.18
N TYR A 15 13.81 1.21 -5.15
CA TYR A 15 12.87 1.91 -4.27
C TYR A 15 13.60 2.58 -3.10
N THR A 16 12.91 3.47 -2.39
CA THR A 16 13.35 3.99 -1.09
C THR A 16 12.58 3.30 0.03
N ALA A 17 13.30 2.78 1.03
CA ALA A 17 12.72 2.25 2.26
C ALA A 17 13.03 3.17 3.43
N THR A 18 12.06 3.43 4.29
CA THR A 18 12.22 4.25 5.49
C THR A 18 11.57 3.57 6.68
N LEU A 19 12.34 3.35 7.75
CA LEU A 19 11.83 2.87 9.03
C LEU A 19 11.27 4.05 9.83
N LEU A 20 10.00 3.94 10.21
CA LEU A 20 9.31 4.92 11.04
C LEU A 20 9.38 4.52 12.52
N LYS A 21 9.26 5.51 13.42
CA LYS A 21 9.32 5.30 14.88
C LYS A 21 8.27 4.32 15.43
N ASN A 22 7.18 4.10 14.71
CA ASN A 22 6.10 3.19 15.10
C ASN A 22 6.36 1.73 14.69
N GLY A 23 7.50 1.40 14.07
CA GLY A 23 7.81 0.05 13.60
C GLY A 23 7.32 -0.26 12.19
N ASN A 24 6.84 0.73 11.44
CA ASN A 24 6.50 0.52 10.03
C ASN A 24 7.70 0.83 9.13
N ILE A 25 7.96 -0.02 8.15
CA ILE A 25 8.87 0.27 7.04
C ILE A 25 8.02 0.66 5.84
N THR A 26 8.15 1.90 5.37
CA THR A 26 7.45 2.40 4.18
C THR A 26 8.36 2.32 2.96
N TYR A 27 7.84 1.76 1.87
CA TYR A 27 8.52 1.58 0.60
C TYR A 27 7.86 2.46 -0.45
N ILE A 28 8.64 3.37 -1.04
CA ILE A 28 8.15 4.36 -2.01
C ILE A 28 8.86 4.16 -3.34
N GLY A 29 8.07 4.13 -4.42
CA GLY A 29 8.54 4.10 -5.80
C GLY A 29 9.31 2.82 -6.16
N GLY A 30 10.31 3.00 -7.02
CA GLY A 30 11.08 1.93 -7.64
C GLY A 30 10.49 1.45 -8.96
N ARG A 31 10.97 0.30 -9.41
CA ARG A 31 10.52 -0.36 -10.63
C ARG A 31 10.27 -1.84 -10.40
N SER A 32 9.27 -2.40 -11.05
CA SER A 32 9.11 -3.84 -11.22
C SER A 32 10.03 -4.35 -12.33
N THR A 33 9.85 -5.60 -12.74
CA THR A 33 10.52 -6.17 -13.90
C THR A 33 10.17 -5.46 -15.21
N SER A 34 8.97 -4.90 -15.29
CA SER A 34 8.40 -4.42 -16.56
C SER A 34 8.11 -2.92 -16.55
N ASP A 35 7.84 -2.32 -15.39
CA ASP A 35 7.32 -0.95 -15.29
C ASP A 35 7.83 -0.18 -14.06
N TYR A 36 7.72 1.15 -14.10
CA TYR A 36 7.89 1.99 -12.91
C TYR A 36 6.67 1.87 -11.99
N ILE A 37 6.92 1.82 -10.68
CA ILE A 37 5.83 1.78 -9.72
C ILE A 37 5.23 3.17 -9.58
N ASN A 38 3.90 3.25 -9.64
CA ASN A 38 3.18 4.50 -9.42
C ASN A 38 3.50 5.03 -8.01
N MET A 39 3.85 6.31 -7.90
CA MET A 39 4.23 6.91 -6.60
C MET A 39 3.07 6.99 -5.60
N ASN A 40 1.82 6.88 -6.06
CA ASN A 40 0.66 6.77 -5.19
C ASN A 40 0.55 5.38 -4.56
N GLU A 41 1.28 4.37 -5.05
CA GLU A 41 1.35 3.06 -4.43
C GLU A 41 2.44 3.04 -3.35
N ILE A 42 2.01 2.98 -2.09
CA ILE A 42 2.90 2.86 -0.93
C ILE A 42 2.79 1.44 -0.38
N GLN A 43 3.90 0.72 -0.30
CA GLN A 43 3.95 -0.57 0.40
C GLN A 43 4.45 -0.35 1.82
N ILE A 44 3.85 -1.03 2.79
CA ILE A 44 4.21 -0.92 4.20
C ILE A 44 4.39 -2.31 4.78
N PHE A 45 5.49 -2.49 5.51
CA PHE A 45 5.71 -3.65 6.36
C PHE A 45 5.65 -3.23 7.83
N ASP A 46 4.69 -3.77 8.58
CA ASP A 46 4.62 -3.61 10.03
C ASP A 46 5.54 -4.65 10.68
N THR A 47 6.63 -4.20 11.33
CA THR A 47 7.60 -5.09 11.94
C THR A 47 7.11 -5.74 13.23
N ASN A 48 6.08 -5.19 13.87
CA ASN A 48 5.54 -5.74 15.12
C ASN A 48 4.63 -6.93 14.83
N SER A 49 3.78 -6.80 13.81
CA SER A 49 2.86 -7.88 13.42
C SER A 49 3.40 -8.76 12.30
N LEU A 50 4.48 -8.36 11.64
CA LEU A 50 5.07 -9.02 10.47
C LEU A 50 4.08 -9.12 9.29
N ILE A 51 3.28 -8.06 9.10
CA ILE A 51 2.24 -8.01 8.06
C ILE A 51 2.60 -6.96 7.01
N TRP A 52 2.35 -7.32 5.75
CA TRP A 52 2.42 -6.41 4.62
C TRP A 52 1.04 -5.85 4.28
N TYR A 53 0.99 -4.57 3.96
CA TYR A 53 -0.19 -3.95 3.36
C TYR A 53 0.20 -2.85 2.38
N ASN A 54 -0.75 -2.54 1.49
CA ASN A 54 -0.58 -1.56 0.44
C ASN A 54 -1.58 -0.42 0.64
N ILE A 55 -1.09 0.81 0.49
CA ILE A 55 -1.89 2.02 0.51
C ILE A 55 -1.84 2.62 -0.88
N ILE A 56 -3.00 3.01 -1.40
CA ILE A 56 -3.11 3.91 -2.55
C ILE A 56 -3.33 5.31 -1.99
N ALA A 57 -2.31 6.15 -2.07
CA ALA A 57 -2.41 7.55 -1.72
C ALA A 57 -3.22 8.26 -2.81
N VAL A 58 -4.51 8.45 -2.57
CA VAL A 58 -5.29 9.47 -3.27
C VAL A 58 -4.96 10.80 -2.62
N GLY A 59 -4.51 11.77 -3.42
CA GLY A 59 -4.08 13.08 -2.91
C GLY A 59 -5.10 13.70 -1.96
N GLY A 60 -4.60 14.44 -0.98
CA GLY A 60 -5.44 15.36 -0.22
C GLY A 60 -6.08 16.38 -1.14
N ASP A 61 -7.30 16.81 -0.83
CA ASP A 61 -7.85 17.99 -1.49
C ASP A 61 -6.96 19.22 -1.19
N SER A 62 -7.14 20.29 -1.94
CA SER A 62 -6.37 21.53 -1.79
C SER A 62 -6.52 22.22 -0.42
N ILE A 63 -7.29 21.63 0.51
CA ILE A 63 -7.54 22.13 1.87
C ILE A 63 -6.68 21.37 2.91
N GLY A 64 -5.90 20.36 2.50
CA GLY A 64 -4.97 19.65 3.38
C GLY A 64 -5.59 18.47 4.11
N ASN A 65 -6.72 17.95 3.62
CA ASN A 65 -7.22 16.67 4.13
C ASN A 65 -6.19 15.56 3.86
N PRO A 66 -5.91 14.67 4.83
CA PRO A 66 -4.97 13.59 4.62
C PRO A 66 -5.45 12.68 3.49
N PRO A 67 -4.54 12.00 2.78
CA PRO A 67 -4.90 11.04 1.75
C PRO A 67 -5.90 10.03 2.32
N ILE A 68 -7.07 9.94 1.67
CA ILE A 68 -8.12 9.02 2.09
C ILE A 68 -7.59 7.61 1.87
N VAL A 69 -7.48 6.82 2.94
CA VAL A 69 -7.15 5.40 2.84
C VAL A 69 -8.39 4.67 2.34
N THR A 70 -8.56 4.57 1.02
CA THR A 70 -9.58 3.69 0.43
C THR A 70 -9.07 2.26 0.53
N LEU A 71 -9.47 1.54 1.57
CA LEU A 71 -9.40 0.08 1.58
C LEU A 71 -10.40 -0.41 0.53
N SER A 72 -9.94 -0.69 -0.70
CA SER A 72 -10.81 -1.24 -1.72
C SER A 72 -11.15 -2.69 -1.37
N SER A 73 -12.23 -2.91 -0.59
CA SER A 73 -12.91 -4.19 -0.58
C SER A 73 -13.84 -4.24 -1.79
N THR A 74 -13.43 -4.91 -2.87
CA THR A 74 -14.36 -5.28 -3.95
C THR A 74 -15.32 -6.33 -3.39
N SER A 75 -16.52 -5.91 -2.98
CA SER A 75 -17.63 -6.82 -2.77
C SER A 75 -18.09 -7.33 -4.14
N GLY A 76 -17.71 -8.57 -4.47
CA GLY A 76 -18.19 -9.26 -5.65
C GLY A 76 -19.68 -9.58 -5.52
N SER A 77 -20.43 -9.12 -6.53
CA SER A 77 -21.69 -9.67 -7.07
C SER A 77 -22.78 -10.11 -6.08
N GLU A 78 -23.80 -9.28 -5.90
CA GLU A 78 -25.13 -9.75 -5.56
C GLU A 78 -25.83 -10.22 -6.84
N TRP A 79 -26.29 -11.46 -6.80
CA TRP A 79 -27.05 -12.13 -7.85
C TRP A 79 -28.44 -11.49 -7.99
N SER A 80 -28.88 -11.28 -9.23
CA SER A 80 -30.29 -11.22 -9.60
C SER A 80 -30.50 -12.07 -10.85
#